data_AF-A0A4Q5SIT2-F1
#
_entry.id   AF-A0A4Q5SIT2-F1
#
_cell.length_a   1.000
_cell.length_b   1.000
_cell.length_c   1.000
_cell.angle_alpha   90.00
_cell.angle_beta   90.00
_cell.angle_gamma   90.00
#
_symmetry.space_group_name_H-M   'P 1'
#
loop_
_entity.id
_entity.type
_entity.pdbx_description
1 polymer ?
#
loop_
_entity_poly.entity_id
_entity_poly.type
_entity_poly.pdbx_seq_one_letter_code
_entity_poly.pdbx_strand_id
1 'polypeptide(L)'
;NWSGVDSLATLAIPADPYVVPTIHSYDPFDFTHQGATWITPTPALGRVFGSAADYAGLDANLQKVRDFMTRTGRTVFVGEYGANDAAGVPLSERIKFYGTFSAAYASIGVQSCAWAYANTFRLRDGGAWLPGLVEAIRTTTTLQ
;
A
#
# COMPACT_ATOMS: atom_id res chain seq x y z
N ASN A 1 -17.14 1.21 2.03
CA ASN A 1 -15.93 0.76 1.31
C ASN A 1 -14.91 1.89 1.43
N TRP A 2 -13.86 1.71 2.24
CA TRP A 2 -12.90 2.75 2.61
C TRP A 2 -11.81 2.90 1.55
N SER A 3 -12.21 3.15 0.29
CA SER A 3 -11.30 3.19 -0.86
C SER A 3 -10.45 1.93 -1.07
N GLY A 4 -10.94 0.76 -0.62
CA GLY A 4 -10.27 -0.51 -0.81
C GLY A 4 -10.36 -1.01 -2.26
N VAL A 5 -9.44 -1.90 -2.65
CA VAL A 5 -9.35 -2.45 -4.02
C VAL A 5 -10.64 -3.11 -4.50
N ASP A 6 -11.42 -3.73 -3.62
CA ASP A 6 -12.69 -4.38 -3.98
C ASP A 6 -13.73 -3.40 -4.52
N SER A 7 -13.64 -2.11 -4.15
CA SER A 7 -14.52 -1.08 -4.69
C SER A 7 -14.36 -0.90 -6.21
N LEU A 8 -13.19 -1.26 -6.77
CA LEU A 8 -12.93 -1.17 -8.20
C LEU A 8 -13.82 -2.11 -9.02
N ALA A 9 -14.36 -3.19 -8.45
CA ALA A 9 -15.23 -4.10 -9.19
C ALA A 9 -16.47 -3.39 -9.75
N THR A 10 -17.02 -2.43 -9.00
CA THR A 10 -18.28 -1.75 -9.33
C THR A 10 -18.15 -0.23 -9.46
N LEU A 11 -16.96 0.33 -9.23
CA LEU A 11 -16.71 1.77 -9.36
C LEU A 11 -17.04 2.25 -10.78
N ALA A 12 -18.03 3.14 -10.87
CA ALA A 12 -18.36 3.88 -12.08
C ALA A 12 -17.41 5.08 -12.19
N ILE A 13 -16.77 5.24 -13.35
CA ILE A 13 -15.87 6.37 -13.62
C ILE A 13 -16.56 7.33 -14.59
N PRO A 14 -16.54 8.65 -14.32
CA PRO A 14 -17.02 9.65 -15.27
C PRO A 14 -16.31 9.53 -16.62
N ALA A 15 -17.00 9.93 -17.70
CA ALA A 15 -16.42 10.03 -19.04
C ALA A 15 -15.50 11.26 -19.18
N ASP A 16 -14.47 11.33 -18.33
CA ASP A 16 -13.51 12.44 -18.26
C ASP A 16 -12.08 11.89 -18.36
N PRO A 17 -11.29 12.27 -19.39
CA PRO A 17 -9.92 11.80 -19.58
C PRO A 17 -8.97 12.13 -18.42
N TYR A 18 -9.28 13.11 -17.57
CA TYR A 18 -8.41 13.64 -16.52
C TYR A 18 -8.72 13.12 -15.11
N VAL A 19 -9.60 12.13 -14.99
CA VAL A 19 -9.92 11.49 -13.70
C VAL A 19 -9.00 10.30 -13.44
N VAL A 20 -8.35 10.31 -12.27
CA VAL A 20 -7.54 9.21 -11.77
C VAL A 20 -8.23 8.57 -10.55
N PRO A 21 -8.69 7.31 -10.66
CA PRO A 21 -9.22 6.58 -9.51
C PRO A 21 -8.12 6.23 -8.53
N THR A 22 -8.42 6.31 -7.24
CA THR A 22 -7.45 6.00 -6.18
C THR A 22 -7.95 4.91 -5.24
N ILE A 23 -7.01 4.10 -4.76
CA ILE A 23 -7.24 3.09 -3.72
C ILE A 23 -6.22 3.24 -2.59
N HIS A 24 -6.58 2.72 -1.41
CA HIS A 24 -5.68 2.55 -0.28
C HIS A 24 -5.38 1.05 -0.13
N SER A 25 -4.11 0.69 0.04
CA SER A 25 -3.65 -0.70 0.09
C SER A 25 -2.97 -0.99 1.42
N TYR A 26 -3.72 -1.59 2.35
CA TYR A 26 -3.28 -1.89 3.70
C TYR A 26 -3.41 -3.38 4.06
N ASP A 27 -3.62 -4.25 3.06
CA ASP A 27 -3.64 -5.69 3.30
C ASP A 27 -2.22 -6.25 3.49
N PRO A 28 -1.98 -7.19 4.41
CA PRO A 28 -2.90 -7.66 5.45
C PRO A 28 -3.10 -6.59 6.53
N PHE A 29 -4.35 -6.29 6.87
CA PHE A 29 -4.68 -5.22 7.82
C PHE A 29 -4.15 -5.49 9.24
N ASP A 30 -4.13 -6.75 9.66
CA ASP A 30 -3.55 -7.19 10.93
C ASP A 30 -2.04 -6.92 11.00
N PHE A 31 -1.33 -6.97 9.88
CA PHE A 31 0.07 -6.58 9.79
C PHE A 31 0.25 -5.06 9.77
N THR A 32 -0.44 -4.37 8.85
CA THR A 32 -0.21 -2.94 8.61
C THR A 32 -0.67 -2.07 9.77
N HIS A 33 -1.61 -2.53 10.60
CA HIS A 33 -2.19 -1.79 11.71
C HIS A 33 -1.94 -2.44 13.09
N GLN A 34 -1.02 -3.40 13.22
CA GLN A 34 -0.65 -3.92 14.53
C GLN A 34 -0.23 -2.81 15.50
N GLY A 35 -0.75 -2.85 16.72
CA GLY A 35 -0.53 -1.81 17.75
C GLY A 35 -1.24 -0.48 17.51
N ALA A 36 -2.12 -0.36 16.51
CA ALA A 36 -2.88 0.87 16.26
C ALA A 36 -3.99 1.09 17.31
N THR A 37 -3.71 1.91 18.32
CA THR A 37 -4.63 2.18 19.45
C THR A 37 -5.91 2.92 19.06
N TRP A 38 -5.96 3.48 17.85
CA TRP A 38 -7.16 4.11 17.27
C TRP A 38 -8.10 3.11 16.58
N ILE A 39 -7.78 1.81 16.56
CA ILE A 39 -8.64 0.73 16.05
C ILE A 39 -9.14 -0.12 17.22
N THR A 40 -10.41 -0.52 17.15
CA THR A 40 -11.08 -1.34 18.19
C THR A 40 -11.63 -2.64 17.58
N PRO A 41 -11.18 -3.83 18.06
CA PRO A 41 -10.08 -4.02 19.00
C PRO A 41 -8.72 -3.65 18.37
N THR A 42 -7.77 -3.21 19.19
CA THR A 42 -6.41 -2.90 18.71
C THR A 42 -5.79 -4.16 18.10
N PRO A 43 -5.33 -4.12 16.84
CA PRO A 43 -4.72 -5.29 16.22
C PRO A 43 -3.46 -5.71 16.98
N ALA A 44 -3.30 -7.02 17.20
CA ALA A 44 -2.23 -7.57 18.03
C ALA A 44 -0.85 -7.35 17.40
N LEU A 45 0.16 -7.08 18.24
CA LEU A 45 1.56 -7.05 17.84
C LEU A 45 2.09 -8.45 17.53
N GLY A 46 3.09 -8.53 16.65
CA GLY A 46 3.86 -9.75 16.38
C GLY A 46 3.53 -10.43 15.05
N ARG A 47 2.63 -9.85 14.25
CA ARG A 47 2.40 -10.32 12.88
C ARG A 47 3.60 -9.94 12.01
N VAL A 48 4.20 -10.92 11.35
CA VAL A 48 5.28 -10.76 10.37
C VAL A 48 4.72 -10.82 8.95
N PHE A 49 5.31 -10.14 7.97
CA PHE A 49 4.85 -10.13 6.58
C PHE A 49 5.67 -11.07 5.69
N GLY A 50 5.03 -11.62 4.66
CA GLY A 50 5.69 -12.35 3.56
C GLY A 50 5.51 -13.86 3.62
N SER A 51 4.40 -14.32 4.20
CA SER A 51 3.91 -15.68 3.98
C SER A 51 3.40 -15.85 2.54
N ALA A 52 3.22 -17.11 2.10
CA ALA A 52 2.61 -17.38 0.80
C ALA A 52 1.20 -16.78 0.66
N ALA A 53 0.44 -16.72 1.76
CA ALA A 53 -0.89 -16.11 1.77
C ALA A 53 -0.83 -14.59 1.59
N ASP A 54 0.19 -13.92 2.15
CA ASP A 54 0.37 -12.48 1.98
C ASP A 54 0.63 -12.11 0.52
N TYR A 55 1.51 -12.85 -0.15
CA TYR A 55 1.80 -12.64 -1.56
C TYR A 55 0.60 -13.00 -2.46
N ALA A 56 -0.11 -14.10 -2.17
CA ALA A 56 -1.32 -14.45 -2.91
C ALA A 56 -2.42 -13.38 -2.77
N GLY A 57 -2.57 -12.78 -1.58
CA GLY A 57 -3.48 -11.65 -1.37
C GLY A 57 -3.08 -10.42 -2.18
N LEU A 58 -1.79 -10.07 -2.20
CA LEU A 58 -1.27 -8.99 -3.03
C LEU A 58 -1.50 -9.27 -4.52
N ASP A 59 -1.21 -10.47 -5.01
CA ASP A 59 -1.42 -10.85 -6.41
C ASP A 59 -2.90 -10.75 -6.81
N ALA A 60 -3.81 -11.21 -5.95
CA ALA A 60 -5.24 -11.05 -6.15
C ALA A 60 -5.66 -9.58 -6.23
N ASN A 61 -5.07 -8.72 -5.39
CA ASN A 61 -5.32 -7.28 -5.43
C ASN A 61 -4.76 -6.63 -6.70
N LEU A 62 -3.57 -7.02 -7.17
CA LEU A 62 -3.03 -6.57 -8.46
C LEU A 62 -3.94 -6.99 -9.63
N GLN A 63 -4.50 -8.20 -9.58
CA GLN A 63 -5.42 -8.66 -10.61
C GLN A 63 -6.69 -7.81 -10.68
N LYS A 64 -7.32 -7.51 -9.54
CA LYS A 64 -8.48 -6.61 -9.47
C LYS A 64 -8.17 -5.23 -10.07
N VAL A 65 -6.97 -4.71 -9.83
CA VAL A 65 -6.52 -3.44 -10.42
C VAL A 65 -6.37 -3.58 -11.94
N ARG A 66 -5.73 -4.64 -12.46
CA ARG A 66 -5.63 -4.88 -13.90
C ARG A 66 -6.99 -5.02 -14.57
N ASP A 67 -7.92 -5.73 -13.94
CA ASP A 67 -9.27 -5.93 -14.45
C ASP A 67 -10.01 -4.59 -14.55
N PHE A 68 -9.87 -3.74 -13.54
CA PHE A 68 -10.40 -2.39 -13.57
C PHE A 68 -9.77 -1.53 -14.68
N MET A 69 -8.45 -1.53 -14.81
CA MET A 69 -7.75 -0.77 -15.85
C MET A 69 -8.18 -1.24 -17.24
N THR A 70 -8.33 -2.55 -17.44
CA THR A 70 -8.81 -3.15 -18.70
C THR A 70 -10.25 -2.77 -19.00
N ARG A 71 -11.14 -2.85 -17.99
CA ARG A 71 -12.57 -2.55 -18.15
C ARG A 71 -12.85 -1.07 -18.42
N THR A 72 -12.03 -0.18 -17.87
CA THR A 72 -12.32 1.28 -17.86
C THR A 72 -11.35 2.11 -18.71
N GLY A 73 -10.19 1.56 -19.06
CA GLY A 73 -9.10 2.32 -19.68
C GLY A 73 -8.41 3.32 -18.73
N ARG A 74 -8.61 3.21 -17.41
CA ARG A 74 -8.12 4.18 -16.41
C ARG A 74 -7.04 3.60 -15.53
N THR A 75 -5.87 4.25 -15.51
CA THR A 75 -4.79 3.92 -14.57
C THR A 75 -5.19 4.29 -13.15
N VAL A 76 -5.08 3.33 -12.24
CA VAL A 76 -5.30 3.54 -10.80
C VAL A 76 -4.07 4.21 -10.17
N PHE A 77 -4.28 4.99 -9.12
CA PHE A 77 -3.22 5.47 -8.23
C PHE A 77 -3.39 4.88 -6.83
N VAL A 78 -2.35 4.26 -6.28
CA VAL A 78 -2.38 3.82 -4.86
C VAL A 78 -2.07 5.03 -3.99
N GLY A 79 -3.12 5.69 -3.50
CA GLY A 79 -2.99 6.95 -2.75
C GLY A 79 -2.36 6.75 -1.37
N GLU A 80 -2.54 5.56 -0.79
CA GLU A 80 -1.94 5.19 0.47
C GLU A 80 -1.55 3.72 0.49
N TYR A 81 -0.39 3.45 1.08
CA TYR A 81 0.02 2.12 1.56
C TYR A 81 1.09 2.32 2.64
N GLY A 82 1.18 1.38 3.58
CA GLY A 82 2.23 1.41 4.58
C GLY A 82 2.00 0.46 5.75
N ALA A 83 2.93 0.48 6.69
CA ALA A 83 2.83 -0.27 7.94
C ALA A 83 3.11 0.64 9.16
N ASN A 84 2.28 0.50 10.20
CA ASN A 84 2.30 1.25 11.45
C ASN A 84 3.70 1.19 12.10
N ASP A 85 4.08 2.26 12.78
CA ASP A 85 5.36 2.39 13.47
C ASP A 85 5.28 2.18 14.99
N ALA A 86 4.15 1.64 15.48
CA ALA A 86 3.93 1.31 16.88
C ALA A 86 5.13 0.55 17.50
N ALA A 87 5.40 0.85 18.78
CA ALA A 87 6.46 0.20 19.53
C ALA A 87 6.24 -1.33 19.54
N GLY A 88 7.19 -2.08 18.97
CA GLY A 88 7.09 -3.53 18.79
C GLY A 88 7.03 -3.99 17.32
N VAL A 89 6.77 -3.08 16.37
CA VAL A 89 6.85 -3.39 14.93
C VAL A 89 8.29 -3.20 14.44
N PRO A 90 8.98 -4.26 13.97
CA PRO A 90 10.35 -4.13 13.49
C PRO A 90 10.44 -3.27 12.23
N LEU A 91 11.39 -2.34 12.18
CA LEU A 91 11.65 -1.53 10.99
C LEU A 91 11.96 -2.40 9.76
N SER A 92 12.63 -3.54 9.93
CA SER A 92 12.94 -4.49 8.85
C SER A 92 11.69 -5.08 8.19
N GLU A 93 10.64 -5.38 8.98
CA GLU A 93 9.36 -5.87 8.46
C GLU A 93 8.64 -4.78 7.68
N ARG A 94 8.69 -3.53 8.17
CA ARG A 94 8.16 -2.38 7.43
C ARG A 94 8.89 -2.20 6.11
N ILE A 95 10.23 -2.20 6.10
CA ILE A 95 11.05 -2.10 4.88
C ILE A 95 10.68 -3.19 3.87
N LYS A 96 10.56 -4.45 4.32
CA LYS A 96 10.13 -5.57 3.48
C LYS A 96 8.76 -5.29 2.84
N PHE A 97 7.77 -4.91 3.66
CA PHE A 97 6.42 -4.58 3.18
C PHE A 97 6.44 -3.42 2.16
N TYR A 98 7.05 -2.28 2.51
CA TYR A 98 7.11 -1.12 1.61
C TYR A 98 7.79 -1.50 0.29
N GLY A 99 8.91 -2.22 0.32
CA GLY A 99 9.62 -2.68 -0.87
C GLY A 99 8.76 -3.57 -1.75
N THR A 100 8.11 -4.58 -1.16
CA THR A 100 7.21 -5.48 -1.88
C THR A 100 6.04 -4.74 -2.53
N PHE A 101 5.33 -3.90 -1.78
CA PHE A 101 4.13 -3.22 -2.28
C PHE A 101 4.48 -2.18 -3.36
N SER A 102 5.55 -1.41 -3.16
CA SER A 102 6.00 -0.43 -4.16
C SER A 102 6.37 -1.13 -5.47
N ALA A 103 7.17 -2.20 -5.40
CA ALA A 103 7.57 -2.97 -6.59
C ALA A 103 6.37 -3.64 -7.28
N ALA A 104 5.45 -4.22 -6.50
CA ALA A 104 4.28 -4.92 -7.02
C ALA A 104 3.37 -4.00 -7.84
N TYR A 105 2.99 -2.84 -7.31
CA TYR A 105 2.17 -1.88 -8.05
C TYR A 105 2.91 -1.25 -9.22
N ALA A 106 4.20 -0.91 -9.05
CA ALA A 106 5.04 -0.44 -10.15
C ALA A 106 5.11 -1.45 -11.31
N SER A 107 5.15 -2.76 -11.02
CA SER A 107 5.22 -3.82 -12.04
C SER A 107 4.00 -3.88 -12.97
N ILE A 108 2.88 -3.25 -12.58
CA ILE A 108 1.66 -3.15 -13.38
C ILE A 108 1.42 -1.74 -13.91
N GLY A 109 2.42 -0.87 -13.86
CA GLY A 109 2.34 0.52 -14.32
C GLY A 109 1.58 1.45 -13.38
N VAL A 110 1.35 1.05 -12.12
CA VAL A 110 0.61 1.82 -11.13
C VAL A 110 1.57 2.56 -10.20
N GLN A 111 1.40 3.88 -10.13
CA GLN A 111 2.12 4.73 -9.18
C GLN A 111 1.50 4.64 -7.78
N SER A 112 2.31 4.91 -6.76
CA SER A 112 1.88 4.84 -5.37
C SER A 112 2.45 5.97 -4.51
N CYS A 113 1.76 6.28 -3.42
CA CYS A 113 2.22 7.23 -2.40
C CYS A 113 2.25 6.55 -1.03
N ALA A 114 3.44 6.49 -0.44
CA ALA A 114 3.64 5.87 0.84
C ALA A 114 3.03 6.72 1.97
N TRP A 115 2.23 6.08 2.81
CA TRP A 115 1.73 6.64 4.05
C TRP A 115 2.71 6.24 5.18
N ALA A 116 3.30 7.16 5.95
CA ALA A 116 3.23 8.62 5.80
C ALA A 116 4.50 9.33 6.30
N TYR A 117 4.58 10.64 6.08
CA TYR A 117 5.78 11.43 6.33
C TYR A 117 6.33 11.29 7.76
N ALA A 118 5.56 11.69 8.79
CA ALA A 118 6.03 11.74 10.17
C ALA A 118 4.98 11.33 11.24
N ASN A 119 3.85 10.75 10.83
CA ASN A 119 2.79 10.32 11.75
C ASN A 119 2.95 8.83 12.12
N THR A 120 1.86 8.15 12.50
CA THR A 120 1.82 6.75 12.95
C THR A 120 2.30 5.70 11.93
N PHE A 121 2.76 6.12 10.75
CA PHE A 121 3.40 5.28 9.73
C PHE A 121 4.72 5.93 9.26
N ARG A 122 5.44 6.61 10.17
CA ARG A 122 6.52 7.53 9.81
C ARG A 122 7.56 6.91 8.88
N LEU A 123 7.90 7.66 7.84
CA LEU A 123 9.09 7.46 6.99
C LEU A 123 10.26 8.32 7.48
N ARG A 124 9.96 9.39 8.22
CA ARG A 124 10.92 10.36 8.74
C ARG A 124 10.73 10.54 10.24
N ASP A 125 11.84 10.55 10.98
CA ASP A 125 11.87 10.80 12.42
C ASP A 125 12.72 12.04 12.71
N GLY A 126 12.09 13.07 13.28
CA GLY A 126 12.72 14.36 13.52
C GLY A 126 13.36 14.94 12.26
N GLY A 127 14.70 15.03 12.25
CA GLY A 127 15.49 15.58 11.15
C GLY A 127 15.75 14.62 9.98
N ALA A 128 15.61 13.32 10.18
CA ALA A 128 16.21 12.29 9.33
C ALA A 128 15.19 11.27 8.81
N TRP A 129 15.46 10.71 7.63
CA TRP A 129 14.72 9.57 7.10
C TRP A 129 15.06 8.31 7.90
N LEU A 130 14.08 7.43 8.10
CA LEU A 130 14.34 6.12 8.68
C LEU A 130 15.17 5.29 7.69
N PRO A 131 16.27 4.66 8.14
CA PRO A 131 17.17 3.91 7.27
C PRO A 131 16.43 2.85 6.44
N GLY A 132 16.67 2.82 5.12
CA GLY A 132 16.15 1.80 4.20
C GLY A 132 14.72 2.03 3.71
N LEU A 133 13.92 2.90 4.33
CA LEU A 133 12.54 3.14 3.88
C LEU A 133 12.48 3.94 2.58
N VAL A 134 13.37 4.92 2.40
CA VAL A 134 13.41 5.72 1.16
C VAL A 134 13.80 4.85 -0.04
N GLU A 135 14.74 3.94 0.16
CA GLU A 135 15.14 2.94 -0.84
C GLU A 135 14.00 1.97 -1.14
N ALA A 136 13.28 1.51 -0.11
CA ALA A 136 12.16 0.57 -0.26
C ALA A 136 10.98 1.16 -1.06
N ILE A 137 10.68 2.45 -0.90
CA ILE A 137 9.57 3.10 -1.61
C ILE A 137 9.97 3.66 -2.98
N ARG A 138 11.26 3.71 -3.29
CA ARG A 138 11.74 4.20 -4.59
C ARG A 138 11.45 3.15 -5.65
N THR A 139 10.59 3.49 -6.60
CA THR A 139 10.38 2.68 -7.80
C THR A 139 10.89 3.45 -9.01
N THR A 140 11.70 2.78 -9.84
CA THR A 140 12.05 3.29 -11.18
C THR A 140 11.06 2.70 -12.16
N THR A 141 9.84 3.22 -12.20
CA THR A 141 9.05 3.10 -13.43
C THR A 141 9.59 4.13 -14.40
N THR A 142 10.72 3.83 -15.05
CA THR A 142 10.89 4.38 -16.40
C THR A 142 9.80 3.74 -17.22
N LEU A 143 8.75 4.50 -17.52
CA LEU A 143 7.90 4.24 -18.67
C LEU A 143 8.84 3.99 -19.85
N GLN A 144 8.97 2.73 -20.29
CA GLN A 144 9.54 2.42 -21.59
C GLN A 144 8.46 2.64 -22.65
#